data_AF-A0ABD3V7S6-F1
#
_entry.id   AF-A0ABD3V7S6-F1
#
_cell.length_a   1.000
_cell.length_b   1.000
_cell.length_c   1.000
_cell.angle_alpha   90.00
_cell.angle_beta   90.00
_cell.angle_gamma   90.00
#
_symmetry.space_group_name_H-M   'P 1'
#
loop_
_entity.id
_entity.type
_entity.pdbx_description
1 polymer ?
#
loop_
_entity_poly.entity_id
_entity_poly.type
_entity_poly.pdbx_seq_one_letter_code
_entity_poly.pdbx_strand_id
1 'polypeptide(L)'
;MASNLQNSKGMRWPREVISIAITLYNRNPSAYSSVTKNGWLHLPSEQLLSLYKNSVCQGPGIIPQMMEWMLNEAQRQNLTQEGYFGGLILDEMSVQEDIQIVHYKSGCSLVGLTDSGPEIKMMHAASMGKAES
;
A
#
# COMPACT_ATOMS: atom_id res chain seq x y z
N MET A 1 -15.81 -20.64 -22.29
CA MET A 1 -15.06 -21.72 -22.96
C MET A 1 -14.13 -22.32 -21.93
N ALA A 2 -14.41 -23.56 -21.56
CA ALA A 2 -13.86 -24.24 -20.39
C ALA A 2 -12.58 -25.00 -20.72
N SER A 3 -11.64 -25.10 -19.78
CA SER A 3 -10.81 -26.31 -19.61
C SER A 3 -9.84 -26.21 -18.43
N ASN A 4 -9.78 -27.29 -17.65
CA ASN A 4 -8.71 -27.70 -16.72
C ASN A 4 -8.67 -27.09 -15.30
N LEU A 5 -9.56 -27.59 -14.44
CA LEU A 5 -9.33 -27.67 -12.97
C LEU A 5 -8.75 -29.04 -12.57
N GLN A 6 -7.91 -29.64 -13.41
CA GLN A 6 -7.16 -30.86 -13.09
C GLN A 6 -5.65 -30.57 -13.02
N ASN A 7 -5.28 -29.59 -12.21
CA ASN A 7 -3.96 -29.58 -11.56
C ASN A 7 -3.97 -28.54 -10.44
N SER A 8 -4.17 -29.01 -9.20
CA SER A 8 -4.21 -28.18 -7.99
C SER A 8 -2.86 -27.52 -7.64
N LYS A 9 -1.78 -27.84 -8.37
CA LYS A 9 -0.42 -27.40 -8.07
C LYS A 9 0.06 -26.37 -9.10
N GLY A 10 -0.35 -25.12 -8.91
CA GLY A 10 0.21 -23.95 -9.60
C GLY A 10 -0.66 -23.42 -10.74
N MET A 11 -1.77 -22.77 -10.40
CA MET A 11 -2.54 -21.95 -11.35
C MET A 11 -1.86 -20.58 -11.52
N ARG A 12 -1.57 -20.19 -12.76
CA ARG A 12 -1.18 -18.81 -13.08
C ARG A 12 -2.44 -17.96 -13.20
N TRP A 13 -2.60 -17.02 -12.29
CA TRP A 13 -3.78 -16.15 -12.26
C TRP A 13 -3.68 -15.04 -13.31
N PRO A 14 -4.80 -14.71 -14.00
CA PRO A 14 -4.87 -13.51 -14.83
C PRO A 14 -4.65 -12.24 -14.00
N ARG A 15 -4.10 -11.19 -14.63
CA ARG A 15 -3.76 -9.93 -13.96
C ARG A 15 -4.99 -9.27 -13.34
N GLU A 16 -6.12 -9.37 -14.02
CA GLU A 16 -7.40 -8.80 -13.63
C GLU A 16 -7.90 -9.44 -12.34
N VAL A 17 -7.75 -10.77 -12.23
CA VAL A 17 -8.14 -11.52 -11.02
C VAL A 17 -7.25 -11.16 -9.85
N ILE A 18 -5.94 -11.05 -10.06
CA ILE A 18 -5.00 -10.60 -9.02
C ILE A 18 -5.35 -9.18 -8.58
N SER A 19 -5.65 -8.28 -9.52
CA SER A 19 -6.02 -6.89 -9.18
C SER A 19 -7.28 -6.83 -8.32
N ILE A 20 -8.34 -7.55 -8.69
CA ILE A 20 -9.58 -7.60 -7.91
C ILE A 20 -9.32 -8.21 -6.53
N ALA A 21 -8.54 -9.30 -6.47
CA ALA A 21 -8.20 -9.96 -5.23
C ALA A 21 -7.38 -9.06 -4.28
N ILE A 22 -6.42 -8.29 -4.81
CA ILE A 22 -5.68 -7.27 -4.04
C ILE A 22 -6.64 -6.19 -3.53
N THR A 23 -7.56 -5.70 -4.35
CA THR A 23 -8.55 -4.69 -3.93
C THR A 23 -9.44 -5.22 -2.80
N LEU A 24 -9.95 -6.45 -2.91
CA LEU A 24 -10.76 -7.08 -1.86
C LEU A 24 -9.96 -7.28 -0.58
N TYR A 25 -8.73 -7.81 -0.70
CA TYR A 25 -7.84 -8.04 0.44
C TYR A 25 -7.46 -6.73 1.15
N ASN A 26 -7.16 -5.66 0.41
CA ASN A 26 -6.84 -4.36 1.00
C ASN A 26 -8.03 -3.69 1.70
N ARG A 27 -9.28 -3.99 1.27
CA ARG A 27 -10.48 -3.48 1.94
C ARG A 27 -10.80 -4.23 3.22
N ASN A 28 -10.74 -5.57 3.19
CA ASN A 28 -11.00 -6.40 4.37
C ASN A 28 -10.28 -7.76 4.26
N PRO A 29 -9.08 -7.89 4.86
CA PRO A 29 -8.32 -9.14 4.85
C PRO A 29 -9.07 -10.32 5.47
N SER A 30 -9.80 -10.09 6.57
CA SER A 30 -10.53 -11.13 7.28
C SER A 30 -11.67 -11.71 6.44
N ALA A 31 -12.46 -10.83 5.80
CA ALA A 31 -13.52 -11.26 4.89
C ALA A 31 -12.97 -12.03 3.68
N TYR A 32 -11.84 -11.57 3.11
CA TYR A 32 -11.15 -12.29 2.05
C TYR A 32 -10.74 -13.70 2.49
N SER A 33 -10.16 -13.83 3.69
CA SER A 33 -9.76 -15.10 4.27
C SER A 33 -10.95 -16.05 4.48
N SER A 34 -12.07 -15.54 4.99
CA SER A 34 -13.29 -16.35 5.20
C SER A 34 -13.84 -16.88 3.89
N VAL A 35 -13.94 -16.03 2.87
CA VAL A 35 -14.50 -16.41 1.56
C VAL A 35 -13.63 -17.44 0.83
N THR A 36 -12.30 -17.32 0.96
CA THR A 36 -11.34 -18.25 0.35
C THR A 36 -11.22 -19.57 1.10
N LYS A 37 -11.12 -19.54 2.43
CA LYS A 37 -11.03 -20.76 3.26
C LYS A 37 -12.32 -21.57 3.27
N ASN A 38 -13.47 -20.92 3.23
CA ASN A 38 -14.77 -21.61 3.13
C ASN A 38 -15.04 -22.16 1.72
N GLY A 39 -14.16 -21.90 0.75
CA GLY A 39 -14.27 -22.42 -0.61
C GLY A 39 -15.41 -21.80 -1.42
N TRP A 40 -15.98 -20.67 -0.98
CA TRP A 40 -17.08 -20.01 -1.68
C TRP A 40 -16.63 -19.38 -3.00
N LEU A 41 -15.41 -18.85 -3.04
CA LEU A 41 -14.76 -18.35 -4.25
C LEU A 41 -13.34 -18.88 -4.33
N HIS A 42 -12.99 -19.44 -5.49
CA HIS A 42 -11.62 -19.83 -5.80
C HIS A 42 -10.83 -18.58 -6.21
N LEU A 43 -10.03 -18.04 -5.27
CA LEU A 43 -9.22 -16.84 -5.45
C LEU A 43 -7.74 -17.11 -5.12
N PRO A 44 -6.81 -16.22 -5.53
CA PRO A 44 -5.40 -16.29 -5.16
C PRO A 44 -5.17 -16.45 -3.66
N SER A 45 -4.09 -17.14 -3.28
CA SER A 45 -3.69 -17.26 -1.88
C SER A 45 -3.23 -15.91 -1.32
N GLU A 46 -3.43 -15.70 -0.01
CA GLU A 46 -2.99 -14.49 0.70
C GLU A 46 -1.46 -14.28 0.59
N GLN A 47 -0.69 -15.37 0.53
CA GLN A 47 0.74 -15.33 0.28
C GLN A 47 1.06 -14.73 -1.09
N LEU A 48 0.35 -15.17 -2.14
CA LEU A 48 0.53 -14.63 -3.48
C LEU A 48 0.16 -13.14 -3.53
N LEU A 49 -0.95 -12.76 -2.89
CA LEU A 49 -1.34 -11.35 -2.80
C LEU A 49 -0.30 -10.49 -2.08
N SER A 50 0.29 -11.01 -1.00
CA SER A 50 1.33 -10.31 -0.25
C SER A 50 2.58 -10.07 -1.10
N LEU A 51 2.97 -11.05 -1.95
CA LEU A 51 4.08 -10.88 -2.89
C LEU A 51 3.82 -9.78 -3.92
N TYR A 52 2.61 -9.72 -4.48
CA TYR A 52 2.24 -8.68 -5.44
C TYR A 52 2.10 -7.31 -4.78
N LYS A 53 1.46 -7.24 -3.60
CA LYS A 53 1.30 -5.99 -2.83
C LYS A 53 2.66 -5.38 -2.48
N ASN A 54 3.60 -6.20 -2.04
CA ASN A 54 4.93 -5.77 -1.61
C ASN A 54 5.95 -5.72 -2.76
N SER A 55 5.50 -5.84 -4.01
CA SER A 55 6.39 -5.74 -5.17
C SER A 55 6.83 -4.30 -5.47
N VAL A 56 6.06 -3.32 -4.99
CA VAL A 56 6.40 -1.90 -5.12
C VAL A 56 7.32 -1.52 -3.97
N CYS A 57 8.58 -1.25 -4.28
CA CYS A 57 9.56 -0.76 -3.32
C CYS A 57 9.20 0.67 -2.90
N GLN A 58 8.87 0.86 -1.63
CA GLN A 58 8.67 2.17 -1.04
C GLN A 58 9.96 2.61 -0.35
N GLY A 59 10.33 3.88 -0.52
CA GLY A 59 11.50 4.49 0.11
C GLY A 59 11.18 5.91 0.57
N PRO A 60 12.03 6.50 1.42
CA PRO A 60 11.83 7.87 1.87
C PRO A 60 11.94 8.85 0.70
N GLY A 61 11.19 9.94 0.78
CA GLY A 61 11.18 11.01 -0.22
C GLY A 61 10.20 10.78 -1.37
N ILE A 62 10.50 11.38 -2.52
CA ILE A 62 9.64 11.31 -3.72
C ILE A 62 9.83 9.95 -4.39
N ILE A 63 8.72 9.25 -4.67
CA ILE A 63 8.71 7.95 -5.34
C ILE A 63 8.75 8.18 -6.86
N PRO A 64 9.88 7.96 -7.57
CA PRO A 64 10.00 8.34 -8.98
C PRO A 64 9.06 7.54 -9.89
N GLN A 65 8.84 6.26 -9.56
CA GLN A 65 7.94 5.37 -10.28
C GLN A 65 6.49 5.87 -10.26
N MET A 66 6.08 6.51 -9.15
CA MET A 66 4.76 7.12 -9.03
C MET A 66 4.65 8.35 -9.93
N MET A 67 5.68 9.19 -9.97
CA MET A 67 5.73 10.37 -10.84
C MET A 67 5.66 9.99 -12.32
N GLU A 68 6.42 8.97 -12.73
CA GLU A 68 6.38 8.43 -14.09
C GLU A 68 5.00 7.86 -14.43
N TRP A 69 4.38 7.12 -13.50
CA TRP A 69 3.04 6.60 -13.70
C TRP A 69 2.00 7.72 -13.88
N MET A 70 2.04 8.77 -13.06
CA MET A 70 1.15 9.93 -13.18
C MET A 70 1.33 10.65 -14.52
N LEU A 71 2.58 10.84 -14.98
CA LEU A 71 2.87 11.45 -16.27
C LEU A 71 2.29 10.62 -17.43
N ASN A 72 2.53 9.30 -17.41
CA ASN A 72 2.02 8.39 -18.43
C ASN A 72 0.49 8.36 -18.45
N GLU A 73 -0.14 8.43 -17.28
CA GLU A 73 -1.60 8.47 -17.18
C GLU A 73 -2.18 9.79 -17.70
N ALA A 74 -1.54 10.93 -17.39
CA ALA A 74 -1.91 12.24 -17.93
C ALA A 74 -1.82 12.27 -19.47
N GLN A 75 -0.75 11.69 -20.03
CA GLN A 75 -0.58 11.54 -21.47
C GLN A 75 -1.65 10.61 -22.06
N ARG A 76 -1.92 9.46 -21.42
CA ARG A 76 -2.95 8.51 -21.86
C ARG A 76 -4.35 9.14 -21.92
N GLN A 77 -4.66 10.01 -20.97
CA GLN A 77 -5.93 10.73 -20.92
C GLN A 77 -5.97 11.99 -21.81
N ASN A 78 -4.87 12.32 -22.50
CA ASN A 78 -4.73 13.52 -23.34
C ASN A 78 -5.16 14.81 -22.61
N LEU A 79 -4.63 15.00 -21.40
CA LEU A 79 -4.92 16.22 -20.62
C LEU A 79 -4.41 17.47 -21.34
N THR A 80 -5.17 18.56 -21.25
CA THR A 80 -4.73 19.87 -21.72
C THR A 80 -3.65 20.43 -20.79
N GLN A 81 -2.93 21.49 -21.19
CA GLN A 81 -1.86 22.06 -20.38
C GLN A 81 -2.33 22.46 -18.96
N GLU A 82 -3.58 22.90 -18.84
CA GLU A 82 -4.21 23.26 -17.57
C GLU A 82 -4.39 22.04 -16.64
N GLY A 83 -4.53 20.84 -17.21
CA GLY A 83 -4.69 19.58 -16.46
C GLY A 83 -3.39 19.03 -15.87
N TYR A 84 -2.23 19.61 -16.19
CA TYR A 84 -0.94 19.25 -15.59
C TYR A 84 -0.67 19.98 -14.27
N PHE A 85 -1.46 21.00 -13.93
CA PHE A 85 -1.31 21.73 -12.67
C PHE A 85 -2.05 21.00 -11.54
N GLY A 86 -1.39 20.88 -10.39
CA GLY A 86 -1.95 20.27 -9.18
C GLY A 86 -1.35 20.89 -7.93
N GLY A 87 -2.04 20.74 -6.80
CA GLY A 87 -1.53 21.14 -5.49
C GLY A 87 -0.82 19.98 -4.81
N LEU A 88 0.31 20.26 -4.15
CA LEU A 88 0.90 19.34 -3.19
C LEU A 88 0.39 19.71 -1.80
N ILE A 89 -0.37 18.81 -1.19
CA ILE A 89 -0.82 18.95 0.20
C ILE A 89 -0.03 17.93 1.01
N LEU A 90 0.71 18.42 1.99
CA LEU A 90 1.45 17.61 2.94
C LEU A 90 0.76 17.74 4.29
N ASP A 91 0.57 16.60 4.95
CA ASP A 91 0.12 16.54 6.33
C ASP A 91 0.98 15.49 7.04
N GLU A 92 1.35 15.79 8.28
CA GLU A 92 2.22 14.92 9.08
C GLU A 92 1.38 14.14 10.08
N MET A 93 1.58 12.82 10.11
CA MET A 93 0.89 11.93 11.04
C MET A 93 1.90 11.43 12.08
N SER A 94 1.58 11.62 13.36
CA SER A 94 2.36 11.03 14.45
C SER A 94 2.23 9.51 14.42
N VAL A 95 3.35 8.82 14.31
CA VAL A 95 3.43 7.36 14.49
C VAL A 95 3.88 7.10 15.93
N GLN A 96 3.45 5.96 16.51
CA GLN A 96 3.89 5.58 17.85
C GLN A 96 5.42 5.51 17.91
N GLU A 97 6.01 6.25 18.85
CA GLU A 97 7.44 6.26 19.10
C GLU A 97 7.86 4.86 19.61
N ASP A 98 8.50 4.08 18.75
CA ASP A 98 9.06 2.77 19.07
C ASP A 98 10.23 2.47 18.12
N ILE A 99 11.07 1.51 18.50
CA ILE A 99 12.16 1.02 17.67
C ILE A 99 11.56 0.30 16.46
N GLN A 100 11.70 0.88 15.28
CA GLN A 100 11.22 0.28 14.05
C GLN A 100 12.30 -0.60 13.42
N ILE A 101 11.98 -1.89 13.28
CA ILE A 101 12.81 -2.87 12.57
C ILE A 101 12.12 -3.20 11.26
N VAL A 102 12.78 -2.88 10.14
CA VAL A 102 12.26 -3.19 8.81
C VAL A 102 13.02 -4.40 8.25
N HIS A 103 12.26 -5.44 7.93
CA HIS A 103 12.78 -6.62 7.25
C HIS A 103 12.68 -6.44 5.73
N TYR A 104 13.82 -6.25 5.08
CA TYR A 104 13.94 -6.26 3.62
C TYR A 104 14.24 -7.68 3.12
N LYS A 105 14.02 -7.93 1.82
CA LYS A 105 14.44 -9.20 1.18
C LYS A 105 15.95 -9.46 1.30
N SER A 106 16.76 -8.42 1.44
CA SER A 106 18.23 -8.47 1.50
C SER A 106 18.80 -8.39 2.92
N GLY A 107 17.96 -8.28 3.96
CA GLY A 107 18.44 -8.18 5.34
C GLY A 107 17.48 -7.45 6.27
N CYS A 108 17.87 -7.34 7.54
CA CYS A 108 17.15 -6.61 8.56
C CYS A 108 17.81 -5.24 8.76
N SER A 109 17.03 -4.16 8.78
CA SER A 109 17.53 -2.81 9.03
C SER A 109 16.82 -2.22 10.24
N LEU A 110 17.62 -1.79 11.22
CA LEU A 110 17.17 -0.97 12.32
C LEU A 110 17.04 0.47 11.79
N VAL A 111 15.82 0.97 11.68
CA VAL A 111 15.57 2.32 11.12
C VAL A 111 15.81 3.42 12.16
N GLY A 112 15.75 3.08 13.45
CA GLY A 112 16.01 3.98 14.57
C GLY A 112 14.74 4.34 15.37
N LEU A 113 14.86 5.31 16.27
CA LEU A 113 13.72 5.92 16.95
C LEU A 113 13.05 6.91 15.98
N THR A 114 11.75 6.75 15.76
CA THR A 114 10.97 7.72 14.97
C THR A 114 10.51 8.82 15.92
N ASP A 115 11.24 9.93 16.01
CA ASP A 115 10.79 11.12 16.74
C ASP A 115 9.93 11.98 15.79
N SER A 116 8.67 12.15 16.17
CA SER A 116 7.83 13.17 15.55
C SER A 116 8.30 14.50 16.10
N GLY A 117 8.88 15.36 15.24
CA GLY A 117 9.53 16.61 15.65
C GLY A 117 8.67 17.48 16.59
N PRO A 118 9.27 18.49 17.26
CA PRO A 118 8.58 19.28 18.29
C PRO A 118 7.30 19.97 17.79
N GLU A 119 7.22 20.24 16.48
CA GLU A 119 6.06 20.82 15.80
C GLU A 119 4.82 19.92 15.86
N ILE A 120 4.99 18.61 15.67
CA ILE A 120 3.90 17.62 15.77
C ILE A 120 3.42 17.51 17.22
N LYS A 121 4.36 17.55 18.19
CA LYS A 121 4.04 17.52 19.63
C LYS A 121 3.23 18.74 20.05
N MET A 122 3.59 19.92 19.52
CA MET A 122 2.83 21.16 19.75
C MET A 122 1.46 21.13 19.09
N MET A 123 1.33 20.60 17.87
CA MET A 123 0.05 20.47 17.18
C MET A 123 -0.89 19.48 17.88
N HIS A 124 -0.35 18.38 18.40
CA HIS A 124 -1.08 17.41 19.23
C HIS A 124 -1.49 18.00 20.59
N ALA A 125 -0.61 18.77 21.24
CA ALA A 125 -0.95 19.46 22.49
C ALA A 125 -2.05 20.52 22.28
N ALA A 126 -2.00 21.25 21.16
CA ALA A 126 -3.02 22.21 20.76
C ALA A 126 -4.37 21.54 20.43
N SER A 127 -4.36 20.38 19.76
CA SER A 127 -5.58 19.64 19.44
C SER A 127 -6.21 18.94 20.65
N MET A 128 -5.40 18.51 21.63
CA MET A 128 -5.85 17.90 22.89
C MET A 128 -6.20 18.91 24.00
N GLY A 129 -6.01 20.21 23.76
CA GLY A 129 -6.37 21.27 24.70
C GLY A 129 -5.60 21.27 26.02
N LYS A 130 -4.46 20.57 26.10
CA LYS A 130 -3.57 20.56 27.27
C LYS A 130 -2.26 21.21 26.91
N ALA A 131 -2.21 22.53 27.06
CA ALA A 131 -0.96 23.22 27.31
C ALA A 131 -0.58 22.92 28.77
N GLU A 132 0.35 22.00 28.99
CA GLU A 132 0.96 21.86 30.31
C GLU A 132 1.72 23.15 30.64
N SER A 133 1.38 23.72 31.80
CA SER A 133 1.97 24.93 32.37
C SER A 133 3.30 24.66 33.04
#